data_AF-A0A1C7FFI8-F1
#
_entry.id   AF-A0A1C7FFI8-F1
#
_cell.length_a   1.000
_cell.length_b   1.000
_cell.length_c   1.000
_cell.angle_alpha   90.00
_cell.angle_beta   90.00
_cell.angle_gamma   90.00
#
_symmetry.space_group_name_H-M   'P 1'
#
loop_
_entity.id
_entity.type
_entity.pdbx_description
1 polymer ?
#
loop_
_entity_poly.entity_id
_entity_poly.type
_entity_poly.pdbx_seq_one_letter_code
_entity_poly.pdbx_strand_id
1 'polypeptide(L)'
;MLYTKSKIKWIWFLIVFELLYVLSEFALNAALLNAGGGLVVSRDGINDLEKVGRVLSGVGLGLFVFGMLNQNYSFKKRLVRFVVTILCCIPVMFSVQTFLIEDVIVKNASPERKAESEMLLKYREGMVTGDYGIGSVFPVNPENPTSAEELTLNAFYTLLLLGSDNTYNLLYGDMNNWLKDLVVARQKVKKEGMYDAYVEISRELDNQWKEYQSGEMELLNATPEKAWEEVVANARVGYKEYQKLHNNFTFRIAKEFLSQGVSRNLNKQFDIAFRKPGCASRPACQQIQFRKVESDMKKVLGYKTSWRTWCDGNKCPGSVSYVAEKASPAFASYFTRETGFSADVKNLDAFMRQYKAQDEMIKVFAEKGIALTRIKNLNKATFMKAYREAAFDKFGGDIVGLREGLSKAQFLKLPLMQQPFKTMMRGHYVGSVALGLTKEQFYARYIKPKLNAEVQHEKKLMRKAISDFSENGRRELEGNAFLKAVVIPPIALFFSLFFSLFSLARLPLRFLEMSQLKKPEARKVKFKRILTILDLCAILAIPTVIASNSGFTSDAAMKRFEVLRGDPLPLIQALSYKWVMGIEPIIYPIGSAILEIGNMNNIDHPLYD
;
A
#
# COMPACT_ATOMS: atom_id res chain seq x y z
N MET A 1 23.93 47.73 -44.00
CA MET A 1 23.94 46.26 -44.25
C MET A 1 23.96 45.42 -42.96
N LEU A 2 24.74 45.80 -41.92
CA LEU A 2 24.80 45.07 -40.63
C LEU A 2 23.47 45.05 -39.85
N TYR A 3 22.73 46.16 -39.84
CA TYR A 3 21.43 46.27 -39.16
C TYR A 3 20.37 45.30 -39.73
N THR A 4 20.35 45.13 -41.06
CA THR A 4 19.42 44.22 -41.75
C THR A 4 19.73 42.75 -41.44
N LYS A 5 21.02 42.35 -41.42
CA LYS A 5 21.43 40.99 -41.04
C LYS A 5 21.05 40.66 -39.59
N SER A 6 21.25 41.59 -38.65
CA SER A 6 20.85 41.42 -37.25
C SER A 6 19.33 41.26 -37.09
N LYS A 7 18.53 41.90 -37.94
CA LYS A 7 17.06 41.81 -37.89
C LYS A 7 16.53 40.50 -38.45
N ILE A 8 17.14 39.98 -39.52
CA ILE A 8 16.79 38.66 -40.07
C ILE A 8 17.08 37.55 -39.05
N LYS A 9 18.26 37.55 -38.42
CA LYS A 9 18.60 36.59 -37.35
C LYS A 9 17.59 36.62 -36.19
N TRP A 10 17.12 37.81 -35.82
CA TRP A 10 16.10 37.98 -34.78
C TRP A 10 14.75 37.39 -35.17
N ILE A 11 14.31 37.61 -36.41
CA ILE A 11 13.04 37.06 -36.89
C ILE A 11 13.10 35.53 -36.92
N TRP A 12 14.19 34.94 -37.40
CA TRP A 12 14.39 33.49 -37.36
C TRP A 12 14.38 32.92 -35.95
N PHE A 13 15.06 33.58 -35.01
CA PHE A 13 15.00 33.20 -33.59
C PHE A 13 13.56 33.17 -33.08
N LEU A 14 12.77 34.21 -33.36
CA LEU A 14 11.36 34.26 -32.95
C LEU A 14 10.51 33.18 -33.60
N ILE A 15 10.70 32.88 -34.90
CA ILE A 15 9.97 31.81 -35.59
C ILE A 15 10.24 30.46 -34.92
N VAL A 16 11.50 30.12 -34.67
CA VAL A 16 11.86 28.85 -34.03
C VAL A 16 11.31 28.78 -32.61
N PHE A 17 11.42 29.87 -31.85
CA PHE A 17 10.90 29.92 -30.47
C PHE A 17 9.38 29.81 -30.43
N GLU A 18 8.66 30.59 -31.25
CA GLU A 18 7.20 30.55 -31.34
C GLU A 18 6.71 29.17 -31.81
N LEU A 19 7.43 28.49 -32.72
CA LEU A 19 7.10 27.13 -33.14
C LEU A 19 7.25 26.11 -31.99
N LEU A 20 8.40 26.13 -31.29
CA LEU A 20 8.62 25.25 -30.14
C LEU A 20 7.60 25.50 -29.02
N TYR A 21 7.24 26.76 -28.80
CA TYR A 21 6.21 27.16 -27.85
C TYR A 21 4.83 26.60 -28.24
N VAL A 22 4.41 26.77 -29.50
CA VAL A 22 3.13 26.21 -29.98
C VAL A 22 3.08 24.70 -29.83
N LEU A 23 4.16 23.99 -30.19
CA LEU A 23 4.24 22.54 -30.01
C LEU A 23 4.12 22.14 -28.53
N SER A 24 4.73 22.92 -27.63
CA SER A 24 4.64 22.69 -26.18
C SER A 24 3.22 22.91 -25.65
N GLU A 25 2.52 23.94 -26.11
CA GLU A 25 1.11 24.20 -25.74
C GLU A 25 0.16 23.12 -26.31
N PHE A 26 0.42 22.61 -27.51
CA PHE A 26 -0.36 21.51 -28.08
C PHE A 26 -0.20 20.23 -27.27
N ALA A 27 1.04 19.89 -26.87
CA ALA A 27 1.30 18.78 -25.97
C ALA A 27 0.62 18.96 -24.60
N LEU A 28 0.64 20.18 -24.05
CA LEU A 28 -0.08 20.51 -22.82
C LEU A 28 -1.59 20.33 -22.96
N ASN A 29 -2.21 20.78 -24.07
CA ASN A 29 -3.65 20.59 -24.30
C ASN A 29 -4.01 19.12 -24.36
N ALA A 30 -3.24 18.29 -25.06
CA ALA A 30 -3.45 16.85 -25.09
C ALA A 30 -3.35 16.24 -23.67
N ALA A 31 -2.35 16.64 -22.88
CA ALA A 31 -2.21 16.18 -21.50
C ALA A 31 -3.38 16.64 -20.60
N LEU A 32 -3.84 17.90 -20.76
CA LEU A 32 -5.00 18.45 -20.04
C LEU A 32 -6.30 17.76 -20.42
N LEU A 33 -6.47 17.40 -21.68
CA LEU A 33 -7.65 16.66 -22.15
C LEU A 33 -7.63 15.21 -21.68
N ASN A 34 -6.49 14.54 -21.71
CA ASN A 34 -6.37 13.19 -21.15
C ASN A 34 -6.63 13.20 -19.64
N ALA A 35 -6.13 14.22 -18.94
CA ALA A 35 -6.34 14.39 -17.50
C ALA A 35 -7.78 14.80 -17.15
N GLY A 36 -8.36 15.73 -17.91
CA GLY A 36 -9.71 16.27 -17.67
C GLY A 36 -10.82 15.37 -18.19
N GLY A 37 -10.55 14.59 -19.24
CA GLY A 37 -11.49 13.74 -19.95
C GLY A 37 -11.38 12.23 -19.65
N GLY A 38 -10.26 11.75 -19.09
CA GLY A 38 -10.03 10.36 -18.69
C GLY A 38 -10.41 10.04 -17.22
N LEU A 39 -10.45 8.75 -16.86
CA LEU A 39 -11.04 8.28 -15.58
C LEU A 39 -10.20 8.39 -14.33
N VAL A 40 -8.89 8.56 -14.42
CA VAL A 40 -8.07 8.66 -13.21
C VAL A 40 -6.93 9.60 -13.47
N VAL A 41 -6.95 10.74 -12.78
CA VAL A 41 -5.72 11.48 -12.53
C VAL A 41 -5.54 11.49 -11.03
N SER A 42 -4.39 11.00 -10.59
CA SER A 42 -3.94 11.21 -9.22
C SER A 42 -3.97 12.72 -8.93
N ARG A 43 -4.35 13.12 -7.71
CA ARG A 43 -4.37 14.55 -7.33
C ARG A 43 -3.03 15.24 -7.61
N ASP A 44 -1.93 14.49 -7.54
CA ASP A 44 -0.58 14.98 -7.80
C ASP A 44 -0.35 15.29 -9.30
N GLY A 45 -0.87 14.45 -10.21
CA GLY A 45 -0.76 14.67 -11.65
C GLY A 45 -1.47 15.96 -12.13
N ILE A 46 -2.66 16.25 -11.59
CA ILE A 46 -3.39 17.50 -11.92
C ILE A 46 -2.61 18.73 -11.43
N ASN A 47 -2.07 18.67 -10.22
CA ASN A 47 -1.34 19.79 -9.63
C ASN A 47 -0.06 20.15 -10.42
N ASP A 48 0.66 19.16 -10.92
CA ASP A 48 1.87 19.40 -11.70
C ASP A 48 1.55 19.90 -13.11
N LEU A 49 0.50 19.36 -13.73
CA LEU A 49 0.00 19.84 -15.01
C LEU A 49 -0.48 21.29 -14.91
N GLU A 50 -1.13 21.65 -13.81
CA GLU A 50 -1.51 23.03 -13.52
C GLU A 50 -0.29 23.95 -13.45
N LYS A 51 0.75 23.59 -12.68
CA LYS A 51 1.96 24.41 -12.57
C LYS A 51 2.62 24.63 -13.93
N VAL A 52 2.74 23.58 -14.73
CA VAL A 52 3.32 23.66 -16.09
C VAL A 52 2.46 24.56 -16.97
N GLY A 53 1.14 24.41 -16.93
CA GLY A 53 0.21 25.24 -17.71
C GLY A 53 0.26 26.72 -17.34
N ARG A 54 0.39 27.05 -16.05
CA ARG A 54 0.57 28.43 -15.58
C ARG A 54 1.89 29.04 -16.07
N VAL A 55 2.97 28.26 -16.09
CA VAL A 55 4.28 28.70 -16.60
C VAL A 55 4.22 28.94 -18.11
N LEU A 56 3.67 27.99 -18.88
CA LEU A 56 3.53 28.11 -20.33
C LEU A 56 2.63 29.29 -20.73
N SER A 57 1.49 29.47 -20.04
CA SER A 57 0.63 30.66 -20.19
C SER A 57 1.40 31.97 -19.92
N GLY A 58 2.30 31.96 -18.93
CA GLY A 58 3.19 33.08 -18.63
C GLY A 58 4.20 33.40 -19.73
N VAL A 59 4.75 32.38 -20.39
CA VAL A 59 5.57 32.52 -21.60
C VAL A 59 4.74 33.10 -22.74
N GLY A 60 3.52 32.61 -22.95
CA GLY A 60 2.55 33.13 -23.92
C GLY A 60 2.24 34.61 -23.71
N LEU A 61 1.95 35.01 -22.46
CA LEU A 61 1.78 36.41 -22.08
C LEU A 61 3.06 37.22 -22.38
N GLY A 62 4.23 36.66 -22.09
CA GLY A 62 5.52 37.26 -22.42
C GLY A 62 5.68 37.52 -23.92
N LEU A 63 5.34 36.56 -24.78
CA LEU A 63 5.35 36.71 -26.25
C LEU A 63 4.34 37.75 -26.74
N PHE A 64 3.17 37.78 -26.12
CA PHE A 64 2.13 38.76 -26.39
C PHE A 64 2.62 40.18 -26.09
N VAL A 65 3.04 40.44 -24.85
CA VAL A 65 3.53 41.74 -24.37
C VAL A 65 4.77 42.16 -25.15
N PHE A 66 5.74 41.26 -25.33
CA PHE A 66 6.97 41.56 -26.05
C PHE A 66 6.70 41.97 -27.51
N GLY A 67 5.68 41.39 -28.14
CA GLY A 67 5.23 41.76 -29.48
C GLY A 67 4.73 43.21 -29.60
N MET A 68 4.28 43.82 -28.49
CA MET A 68 3.83 45.22 -28.43
C MET A 68 4.97 46.21 -28.15
N LEU A 69 6.11 45.74 -27.65
CA LEU A 69 7.25 46.60 -27.30
C LEU A 69 8.04 47.06 -28.53
N ASN A 70 8.63 48.25 -28.47
CA ASN A 70 9.52 48.74 -29.52
C ASN A 70 10.81 47.90 -29.58
N GLN A 71 11.16 47.42 -30.78
CA GLN A 71 12.28 46.50 -30.99
C GLN A 71 13.46 47.13 -31.76
N ASN A 72 13.60 48.45 -31.73
CA ASN A 72 14.71 49.18 -32.39
C ASN A 72 16.04 49.07 -31.64
N TYR A 73 16.50 47.84 -31.41
CA TYR A 73 17.76 47.53 -30.70
C TYR A 73 18.61 46.51 -31.46
N SER A 74 19.87 46.35 -31.05
CA SER A 74 20.75 45.27 -31.52
C SER A 74 20.26 43.90 -31.02
N PHE A 75 20.66 42.81 -31.69
CA PHE A 75 20.23 41.45 -31.33
C PHE A 75 20.40 41.12 -29.85
N LYS A 76 21.57 41.42 -29.24
CA LYS A 76 21.83 41.15 -27.82
C LYS A 76 20.85 41.89 -26.90
N LYS A 77 20.61 43.18 -27.16
CA LYS A 77 19.65 43.98 -26.38
C LYS A 77 18.20 43.50 -26.56
N ARG A 78 17.83 43.03 -27.77
CA ARG A 78 16.52 42.40 -28.00
C ARG A 78 16.36 41.11 -27.22
N LEU A 79 17.38 40.25 -27.22
CA LEU A 79 17.35 38.98 -26.49
C LEU A 79 17.23 39.20 -24.97
N VAL A 80 18.02 40.11 -24.40
CA VAL A 80 17.90 40.45 -22.97
C VAL A 80 16.50 40.96 -22.65
N ARG A 81 15.97 41.89 -23.45
CA ARG A 81 14.62 42.43 -23.23
C ARG A 81 13.54 41.35 -23.36
N PHE A 82 13.69 40.43 -24.32
CA PHE A 82 12.80 39.29 -24.53
C PHE A 82 12.77 38.37 -23.30
N VAL A 83 13.94 37.94 -22.83
CA VAL A 83 14.07 37.08 -21.65
C VAL A 83 13.50 37.77 -20.41
N VAL A 84 13.83 39.06 -20.18
CA VAL A 84 13.29 39.82 -19.05
C VAL A 84 11.77 39.93 -19.14
N THR A 85 11.21 40.16 -20.34
CA THR A 85 9.76 40.26 -20.50
C THR A 85 9.09 38.93 -20.17
N ILE A 86 9.61 37.79 -20.63
CA ILE A 86 9.09 36.47 -20.28
C ILE A 86 9.19 36.22 -18.77
N LEU A 87 10.35 36.46 -18.16
CA LEU A 87 10.57 36.24 -16.72
C LEU A 87 9.66 37.11 -15.85
N CYS A 88 9.31 38.32 -16.30
CA CYS A 88 8.33 39.16 -15.60
C CYS A 88 6.88 38.70 -15.83
N CYS A 89 6.54 38.22 -17.03
CA CYS A 89 5.18 37.79 -17.36
C CYS A 89 4.77 36.48 -16.68
N ILE A 90 5.71 35.57 -16.39
CA ILE A 90 5.41 34.31 -15.67
C ILE A 90 4.77 34.55 -14.29
N PRO A 91 5.39 35.29 -13.34
CA PRO A 91 4.78 35.54 -12.03
C PRO A 91 3.51 36.39 -12.12
N VAL A 92 3.41 37.29 -13.10
CA VAL A 92 2.19 38.05 -13.37
C VAL A 92 1.05 37.10 -13.77
N MET A 93 1.29 36.19 -14.70
CA MET A 93 0.27 35.23 -15.14
C MET A 93 -0.15 34.31 -14.00
N PHE A 94 0.81 33.84 -13.20
CA PHE A 94 0.54 33.02 -12.03
C PHE A 94 -0.38 33.75 -11.04
N SER A 95 -0.13 35.04 -10.81
CA SER A 95 -0.95 35.89 -9.93
C SER A 95 -2.35 36.12 -10.50
N VAL A 96 -2.45 36.39 -11.80
CA VAL A 96 -3.75 36.60 -12.49
C VAL A 96 -4.63 35.34 -12.43
N GLN A 97 -4.07 34.17 -12.75
CA GLN A 97 -4.82 32.91 -12.69
C GLN A 97 -5.20 32.54 -11.26
N THR A 98 -4.30 32.76 -10.28
CA THR A 98 -4.61 32.56 -8.86
C THR A 98 -5.75 33.46 -8.41
N PHE A 99 -5.69 34.75 -8.73
CA PHE A 99 -6.77 35.69 -8.40
C PHE A 99 -8.10 35.29 -9.06
N LEU A 100 -8.07 34.92 -10.34
CA LEU A 100 -9.27 34.49 -11.06
C LEU A 100 -9.90 33.23 -10.45
N ILE A 101 -9.08 32.23 -10.08
CA ILE A 101 -9.58 30.95 -9.57
C ILE A 101 -9.93 31.06 -8.09
N GLU A 102 -9.00 31.51 -7.25
CA GLU A 102 -9.15 31.53 -5.79
C GLU A 102 -10.09 32.65 -5.34
N ASP A 103 -9.81 33.89 -5.74
CA ASP A 103 -10.50 35.07 -5.19
C ASP A 103 -11.82 35.36 -5.89
N VAL A 104 -11.89 35.19 -7.21
CA VAL A 104 -13.10 35.48 -7.98
C VAL A 104 -14.08 34.31 -7.95
N ILE A 105 -13.60 33.07 -8.11
CA ILE A 105 -14.47 31.90 -8.25
C ILE A 105 -14.65 31.15 -6.93
N VAL A 106 -13.57 30.66 -6.31
CA VAL A 106 -13.66 29.73 -5.16
C VAL A 106 -14.16 30.44 -3.90
N LYS A 107 -13.62 31.61 -3.58
CA LYS A 107 -13.98 32.37 -2.37
C LYS A 107 -15.42 32.88 -2.40
N ASN A 108 -15.94 33.21 -3.59
CA ASN A 108 -17.31 33.70 -3.75
C ASN A 108 -18.33 32.56 -4.01
N ALA A 109 -17.87 31.31 -4.11
CA ALA A 109 -18.76 30.19 -4.38
C ALA A 109 -19.55 29.77 -3.13
N SER A 110 -20.86 29.60 -3.31
CA SER A 110 -21.73 29.12 -2.26
C SER A 110 -21.45 27.64 -1.91
N PRO A 111 -21.81 27.17 -0.71
CA PRO A 111 -21.65 25.76 -0.35
C PRO A 111 -22.42 24.82 -1.29
N GLU A 112 -23.56 25.26 -1.83
CA GLU A 112 -24.35 24.54 -2.83
C GLU A 112 -23.52 24.32 -4.10
N ARG A 113 -22.81 25.36 -4.56
CA ARG A 113 -21.94 25.28 -5.75
C ARG A 113 -20.82 24.25 -5.58
N LYS A 114 -20.25 24.17 -4.39
CA LYS A 114 -19.20 23.20 -4.04
C LYS A 114 -19.77 21.77 -3.97
N ALA A 115 -20.97 21.61 -3.40
CA ALA A 115 -21.66 20.33 -3.34
C ALA A 115 -22.08 19.82 -4.73
N GLU A 116 -22.57 20.71 -5.59
CA GLU A 116 -22.86 20.42 -6.99
C GLU A 116 -21.61 19.96 -7.74
N SER A 117 -20.47 20.61 -7.51
CA SER A 117 -19.19 20.23 -8.13
C SER A 117 -18.74 18.81 -7.74
N GLU A 118 -18.89 18.41 -6.47
CA GLU A 118 -18.63 17.03 -6.02
C GLU A 118 -19.51 16.03 -6.78
N MET A 119 -20.80 16.32 -6.90
CA MET A 119 -21.76 15.45 -7.56
C MET A 119 -21.48 15.30 -9.06
N LEU A 120 -21.23 16.41 -9.76
CA LEU A 120 -20.92 16.40 -11.20
C LEU A 120 -19.62 15.67 -11.51
N LEU A 121 -18.58 15.82 -10.69
CA LEU A 121 -17.31 15.11 -10.89
C LEU A 121 -17.46 13.60 -10.67
N LYS A 122 -18.16 13.18 -9.61
CA LYS A 122 -18.45 11.76 -9.36
C LYS A 122 -19.36 11.16 -10.44
N TYR A 123 -20.34 11.92 -10.91
CA TYR A 123 -21.23 11.49 -11.99
C TYR A 123 -20.48 11.34 -13.32
N ARG A 124 -19.60 12.30 -13.67
CA ARG A 124 -18.72 12.22 -14.83
C ARG A 124 -17.86 10.97 -14.79
N GLU A 125 -17.30 10.64 -13.62
CA GLU A 125 -16.55 9.39 -13.45
C GLU A 125 -17.40 8.17 -13.79
N GLY A 126 -18.67 8.15 -13.40
CA GLY A 126 -19.60 7.08 -13.78
C GLY A 126 -19.81 6.99 -15.29
N MET A 127 -20.00 8.13 -15.96
CA MET A 127 -20.18 8.20 -17.41
C MET A 127 -19.00 7.61 -18.19
N VAL A 128 -17.77 7.97 -17.83
CA VAL A 128 -16.59 7.53 -18.59
C VAL A 128 -16.31 6.04 -18.38
N THR A 129 -16.74 5.43 -17.25
CA THR A 129 -16.57 3.97 -17.02
C THR A 129 -17.46 3.06 -17.87
N GLY A 130 -18.42 3.60 -18.62
CA GLY A 130 -19.10 2.90 -19.73
C GLY A 130 -20.07 1.76 -19.38
N ASP A 131 -20.14 1.31 -18.13
CA ASP A 131 -21.14 0.32 -17.70
C ASP A 131 -22.21 0.99 -16.82
N TYR A 132 -23.48 0.59 -16.99
CA TYR A 132 -24.62 0.86 -16.09
C TYR A 132 -25.48 2.13 -16.32
N GLY A 133 -25.83 2.48 -17.56
CA GLY A 133 -27.00 3.34 -17.82
C GLY A 133 -26.85 4.83 -17.45
N ILE A 134 -25.83 5.20 -16.68
CA ILE A 134 -25.29 6.55 -16.54
C ILE A 134 -24.66 6.91 -17.88
N GLY A 135 -25.36 7.67 -18.71
CA GLY A 135 -24.94 7.86 -20.10
C GLY A 135 -25.92 7.37 -21.15
N SER A 136 -27.00 6.66 -20.80
CA SER A 136 -27.98 6.19 -21.82
C SER A 136 -28.71 7.35 -22.55
N VAL A 137 -28.68 8.54 -21.97
CA VAL A 137 -29.17 9.80 -22.56
C VAL A 137 -28.02 10.60 -23.22
N PHE A 138 -26.78 10.17 -23.04
CA PHE A 138 -25.57 10.86 -23.47
C PHE A 138 -24.93 10.16 -24.67
N PRO A 139 -24.46 10.92 -25.66
CA PRO A 139 -23.86 10.38 -26.86
C PRO A 139 -22.34 10.18 -26.69
N VAL A 140 -21.89 9.55 -25.61
CA VAL A 140 -20.47 9.16 -25.56
C VAL A 140 -20.33 8.04 -26.57
N ASN A 141 -19.47 8.19 -27.58
CA ASN A 141 -19.19 7.12 -28.51
C ASN A 141 -18.52 5.95 -27.77
N PRO A 142 -19.23 4.85 -27.47
CA PRO A 142 -18.67 3.77 -26.67
C PRO A 142 -17.56 3.03 -27.44
N GLU A 143 -17.56 3.13 -28.76
CA GLU A 143 -16.58 2.51 -29.64
C GLU A 143 -15.24 3.28 -29.66
N ASN A 144 -15.25 4.57 -29.31
CA ASN A 144 -14.04 5.40 -29.25
C ASN A 144 -14.15 6.50 -28.17
N PRO A 145 -14.16 6.13 -26.87
CA PRO A 145 -14.29 7.08 -25.75
C PRO A 145 -13.08 8.01 -25.60
N THR A 146 -12.01 7.76 -26.36
CA THR A 146 -10.73 8.49 -26.36
C THR A 146 -10.57 9.45 -27.53
N SER A 147 -11.60 9.62 -28.36
CA SER A 147 -11.51 10.60 -29.44
C SER A 147 -11.27 11.99 -28.85
N ALA A 148 -10.59 12.86 -29.61
CA ALA A 148 -10.30 14.23 -29.17
C ALA A 148 -11.58 14.97 -28.78
N GLU A 149 -12.67 14.70 -29.50
CA GLU A 149 -14.00 15.23 -29.27
C GLU A 149 -14.56 14.76 -27.93
N GLU A 150 -14.52 13.46 -27.62
CA GLU A 150 -15.03 12.90 -26.37
C GLU A 150 -14.23 13.39 -25.15
N LEU A 151 -12.91 13.47 -25.27
CA LEU A 151 -12.06 14.02 -24.21
C LEU A 151 -12.36 15.50 -23.95
N THR A 152 -12.56 16.29 -25.02
CA THR A 152 -12.94 17.70 -24.92
C THR A 152 -14.31 17.86 -24.28
N LEU A 153 -15.27 17.04 -24.69
CA LEU A 153 -16.62 16.99 -24.13
C LEU A 153 -16.54 16.72 -22.61
N ASN A 154 -15.84 15.67 -22.21
CA ASN A 154 -15.72 15.24 -20.81
C ASN A 154 -14.98 16.27 -19.94
N ALA A 155 -13.99 16.96 -20.50
CA ALA A 155 -13.25 18.01 -19.80
C ALA A 155 -14.12 19.24 -19.49
N PHE A 156 -15.04 19.61 -20.39
CA PHE A 156 -15.91 20.79 -20.21
C PHE A 156 -17.29 20.46 -19.61
N TYR A 157 -17.68 19.20 -19.64
CA TYR A 157 -18.98 18.69 -19.23
C TYR A 157 -19.44 19.25 -17.87
N THR A 158 -18.58 19.12 -16.86
CA THR A 158 -18.91 19.51 -15.49
C THR A 158 -19.10 21.02 -15.35
N LEU A 159 -18.35 21.83 -16.10
CA LEU A 159 -18.48 23.28 -16.07
C LEU A 159 -19.80 23.74 -16.72
N LEU A 160 -20.19 23.13 -17.84
CA LEU A 160 -21.41 23.50 -18.58
C LEU A 160 -22.69 23.21 -17.80
N LEU A 161 -22.68 22.15 -17.00
CA LEU A 161 -23.81 21.75 -16.17
C LEU A 161 -23.84 22.47 -14.82
N LEU A 162 -22.72 23.07 -14.41
CA LEU A 162 -22.62 23.75 -13.12
C LEU A 162 -23.59 24.95 -13.07
N GLY A 163 -24.57 24.91 -12.17
CA GLY A 163 -25.58 25.95 -11.94
C GLY A 163 -26.91 25.69 -12.56
N SER A 164 -27.13 24.45 -12.94
CA SER A 164 -28.39 23.98 -13.45
C SER A 164 -29.19 23.38 -12.31
N ASP A 165 -30.28 24.04 -11.92
CA ASP A 165 -31.20 23.50 -10.94
C ASP A 165 -31.81 22.17 -11.41
N ASN A 166 -32.10 22.04 -12.71
CA ASN A 166 -32.63 20.80 -13.28
C ASN A 166 -31.63 19.65 -13.17
N THR A 167 -30.36 19.89 -13.51
CA THR A 167 -29.32 18.88 -13.42
C THR A 167 -29.06 18.50 -11.97
N TYR A 168 -28.97 19.49 -11.07
CA TYR A 168 -28.80 19.23 -9.65
C TYR A 168 -29.95 18.36 -9.11
N ASN A 169 -31.20 18.73 -9.41
CA ASN A 169 -32.37 17.99 -8.94
C ASN A 169 -32.45 16.57 -9.52
N LEU A 170 -32.10 16.40 -10.80
CA LEU A 170 -32.05 15.09 -11.45
C LEU A 170 -31.00 14.18 -10.81
N LEU A 171 -29.78 14.67 -10.65
CA LEU A 171 -28.67 13.90 -10.06
C LEU A 171 -28.89 13.64 -8.56
N TYR A 172 -29.43 14.60 -7.83
CA TYR A 172 -29.71 14.45 -6.40
C TYR A 172 -30.89 13.49 -6.17
N GLY A 173 -31.93 13.58 -6.99
CA GLY A 173 -33.10 12.70 -6.94
C GLY A 173 -32.77 11.24 -7.25
N ASP A 174 -31.93 11.00 -8.26
CA ASP A 174 -31.51 9.67 -8.69
C ASP A 174 -30.19 9.18 -8.05
N MET A 175 -29.70 9.90 -7.04
CA MET A 175 -28.39 9.65 -6.39
C MET A 175 -28.15 8.21 -5.99
N ASN A 176 -29.18 7.47 -5.61
CA ASN A 176 -29.04 6.09 -5.20
C ASN A 176 -28.68 5.14 -6.34
N ASN A 177 -29.21 5.39 -7.54
CA ASN A 177 -29.04 4.50 -8.68
C ASN A 177 -27.68 4.76 -9.33
N TRP A 178 -27.39 6.01 -9.72
CA TRP A 178 -26.12 6.31 -10.36
C TRP A 178 -24.91 6.08 -9.42
N LEU A 179 -25.02 6.27 -8.09
CA LEU A 179 -23.93 5.89 -7.20
C LEU A 179 -23.71 4.39 -7.11
N LYS A 180 -24.79 3.62 -7.10
CA LYS A 180 -24.70 2.17 -7.09
C LYS A 180 -23.99 1.69 -8.35
N ASP A 181 -24.38 2.23 -9.49
CA ASP A 181 -23.83 1.94 -10.79
C ASP A 181 -22.33 2.31 -10.86
N LEU A 182 -21.96 3.51 -10.39
CA LEU A 182 -20.55 3.93 -10.25
C LEU A 182 -19.73 2.99 -9.36
N VAL A 183 -20.25 2.67 -8.16
CA VAL A 183 -19.53 1.80 -7.22
C VAL A 183 -19.43 0.38 -7.80
N VAL A 184 -20.43 -0.11 -8.52
CA VAL A 184 -20.34 -1.41 -9.21
C VAL A 184 -19.27 -1.36 -10.30
N ALA A 185 -19.24 -0.33 -11.15
CA ALA A 185 -18.25 -0.17 -12.21
C ALA A 185 -16.81 -0.16 -11.64
N ARG A 186 -16.53 0.70 -10.65
CA ARG A 186 -15.22 0.75 -9.96
C ARG A 186 -14.80 -0.60 -9.38
N GLN A 187 -15.78 -1.35 -8.90
CA GLN A 187 -15.54 -2.62 -8.26
C GLN A 187 -15.40 -3.75 -9.28
N LYS A 188 -16.06 -3.69 -10.45
CA LYS A 188 -15.90 -4.67 -11.54
C LYS A 188 -14.45 -4.72 -12.00
N VAL A 189 -13.85 -3.54 -12.28
CA VAL A 189 -12.43 -3.40 -12.63
C VAL A 189 -11.50 -4.01 -11.57
N LYS A 190 -11.86 -3.94 -10.28
CA LYS A 190 -11.08 -4.52 -9.17
C LYS A 190 -11.41 -5.99 -8.87
N LYS A 191 -12.42 -6.59 -9.51
CA LYS A 191 -13.01 -7.90 -9.12
C LYS A 191 -13.00 -8.94 -10.22
N GLU A 192 -12.57 -8.60 -11.43
CA GLU A 192 -12.32 -9.63 -12.44
C GLU A 192 -11.32 -10.65 -11.87
N GLY A 193 -11.70 -11.93 -11.89
CA GLY A 193 -10.93 -13.03 -11.28
C GLY A 193 -11.22 -13.33 -9.80
N MET A 194 -11.98 -12.52 -9.04
CA MET A 194 -12.20 -12.81 -7.60
C MET A 194 -13.03 -14.07 -7.37
N TYR A 195 -14.04 -14.30 -8.22
CA TYR A 195 -14.81 -15.55 -8.16
C TYR A 195 -14.01 -16.75 -8.66
N ASP A 196 -13.16 -16.55 -9.66
CA ASP A 196 -12.31 -17.63 -10.18
C ASP A 196 -11.27 -18.06 -9.13
N ALA A 197 -10.67 -17.09 -8.43
CA ALA A 197 -9.82 -17.34 -7.27
C ALA A 197 -10.58 -18.03 -6.12
N TYR A 198 -11.86 -17.66 -5.87
CA TYR A 198 -12.70 -18.38 -4.92
C TYR A 198 -12.90 -19.85 -5.33
N VAL A 199 -13.16 -20.13 -6.60
CA VAL A 199 -13.34 -21.50 -7.12
C VAL A 199 -12.04 -22.30 -6.98
N GLU A 200 -10.89 -21.70 -7.27
CA GLU A 200 -9.58 -22.33 -7.13
C GLU A 200 -9.28 -22.69 -5.67
N ILE A 201 -9.39 -21.72 -4.75
CA ILE A 201 -9.21 -21.96 -3.32
C ILE A 201 -10.22 -23.01 -2.81
N SER A 202 -11.46 -22.98 -3.31
CA SER A 202 -12.48 -23.95 -2.92
C SER A 202 -12.15 -25.38 -3.35
N ARG A 203 -11.55 -25.55 -4.54
CA ARG A 203 -11.11 -26.85 -5.04
C ARG A 203 -9.96 -27.39 -4.22
N GLU A 204 -8.99 -26.53 -3.89
CA GLU A 204 -7.85 -26.89 -3.05
C GLU A 204 -8.29 -27.34 -1.66
N LEU A 205 -9.18 -26.59 -1.01
CA LEU A 205 -9.74 -26.96 0.29
C LEU A 205 -10.61 -28.22 0.26
N ASP A 206 -11.29 -28.50 -0.86
CA ASP A 206 -12.01 -29.75 -1.06
C ASP A 206 -11.08 -30.97 -1.15
N ASN A 207 -9.90 -30.79 -1.78
CA ASN A 207 -8.87 -31.82 -1.82
C ASN A 207 -8.25 -32.04 -0.43
N GLN A 208 -7.90 -30.97 0.28
CA GLN A 208 -7.43 -31.05 1.66
C GLN A 208 -8.45 -31.73 2.57
N TRP A 209 -9.75 -31.49 2.36
CA TRP A 209 -10.80 -32.22 3.09
C TRP A 209 -10.77 -33.73 2.81
N LYS A 210 -10.51 -34.17 1.56
CA LYS A 210 -10.41 -35.59 1.22
C LYS A 210 -9.21 -36.25 1.91
N GLU A 211 -8.05 -35.59 1.89
CA GLU A 211 -6.84 -36.05 2.61
C GLU A 211 -7.07 -36.12 4.13
N TYR A 212 -7.78 -35.13 4.67
CA TYR A 212 -8.17 -35.14 6.08
C TYR A 212 -9.09 -36.32 6.41
N GLN A 213 -10.05 -36.61 5.53
CA GLN A 213 -11.00 -37.71 5.71
C GLN A 213 -10.34 -39.09 5.56
N SER A 214 -9.34 -39.23 4.68
CA SER A 214 -8.53 -40.46 4.57
C SER A 214 -7.52 -40.63 5.71
N GLY A 215 -7.28 -39.58 6.51
CA GLY A 215 -6.27 -39.56 7.56
C GLY A 215 -4.84 -39.36 7.04
N GLU A 216 -4.68 -39.04 5.76
CA GLU A 216 -3.39 -38.85 5.08
C GLU A 216 -2.88 -37.41 5.17
N MET A 217 -3.71 -36.48 5.66
CA MET A 217 -3.32 -35.08 5.83
C MET A 217 -2.13 -34.93 6.78
N GLU A 218 -0.99 -34.49 6.25
CA GLU A 218 0.26 -34.30 6.99
C GLU A 218 0.08 -33.40 8.22
N LEU A 219 -0.77 -32.37 8.11
CA LEU A 219 -1.05 -31.42 9.18
C LEU A 219 -1.60 -32.06 10.47
N LEU A 220 -2.23 -33.23 10.39
CA LEU A 220 -2.70 -33.97 11.59
C LEU A 220 -1.53 -34.37 12.50
N ASN A 221 -0.38 -34.70 11.92
CA ASN A 221 0.84 -35.04 12.65
C ASN A 221 1.55 -33.80 13.22
N ALA A 222 1.23 -32.61 12.72
CA ALA A 222 1.81 -31.35 13.17
C ALA A 222 1.02 -30.69 14.32
N THR A 223 -0.06 -31.30 14.79
CA THR A 223 -0.91 -30.77 15.87
C THR A 223 -0.14 -30.60 17.19
N PRO A 224 -0.49 -29.61 18.04
CA PRO A 224 0.21 -29.40 19.32
C PRO A 224 0.19 -30.62 20.24
N GLU A 225 -0.87 -31.42 20.18
CA GLU A 225 -1.02 -32.67 20.91
C GLU A 225 0.01 -33.71 20.47
N LYS A 226 0.12 -33.96 19.15
CA LYS A 226 1.10 -34.89 18.58
C LYS A 226 2.54 -34.42 18.81
N ALA A 227 2.78 -33.12 18.66
CA ALA A 227 4.08 -32.53 18.96
C ALA A 227 4.48 -32.74 20.43
N TRP A 228 3.54 -32.62 21.38
CA TRP A 228 3.82 -32.92 22.80
C TRP A 228 4.09 -34.40 23.05
N GLU A 229 3.37 -35.30 22.38
CA GLU A 229 3.63 -36.75 22.47
C GLU A 229 5.05 -37.08 21.98
N GLU A 230 5.49 -36.47 20.88
CA GLU A 230 6.85 -36.60 20.36
C GLU A 230 7.90 -36.08 21.36
N VAL A 231 7.66 -34.91 21.97
CA VAL A 231 8.54 -34.36 23.02
C VAL A 231 8.70 -35.34 24.17
N VAL A 232 7.58 -35.89 24.68
CA VAL A 232 7.60 -36.84 25.79
C VAL A 232 8.30 -38.14 25.40
N ALA A 233 8.08 -38.65 24.19
CA ALA A 233 8.74 -39.84 23.68
C ALA A 233 10.27 -39.66 23.60
N ASN A 234 10.72 -38.56 23.00
CA ASN A 234 12.15 -38.23 22.89
C ASN A 234 12.78 -37.99 24.27
N ALA A 235 12.07 -37.29 25.17
CA ALA A 235 12.53 -37.08 26.53
C ALA A 235 12.68 -38.38 27.32
N ARG A 236 11.82 -39.39 27.10
CA ARG A 236 11.97 -40.71 27.74
C ARG A 236 13.26 -41.41 27.33
N VAL A 237 13.64 -41.31 26.04
CA VAL A 237 14.91 -41.87 25.55
C VAL A 237 16.09 -41.13 26.20
N GLY A 238 16.07 -39.80 26.16
CA GLY A 238 17.10 -38.97 26.80
C GLY A 238 17.23 -39.20 28.30
N TYR A 239 16.11 -39.39 29.00
CA TYR A 239 16.09 -39.65 30.44
C TYR A 239 16.68 -41.02 30.78
N LYS A 240 16.40 -42.06 29.98
CA LYS A 240 17.06 -43.38 30.15
C LYS A 240 18.57 -43.26 30.00
N GLU A 241 19.04 -42.47 29.05
CA GLU A 241 20.48 -42.25 28.87
C GLU A 241 21.09 -41.45 30.02
N TYR A 242 20.40 -40.42 30.50
CA TYR A 242 20.77 -39.72 31.72
C TYR A 242 20.91 -40.67 32.92
N GLN A 243 19.95 -41.59 33.11
CA GLN A 243 20.02 -42.57 34.20
C GLN A 243 21.25 -43.47 34.09
N LYS A 244 21.61 -43.92 32.88
CA LYS A 244 22.86 -44.69 32.66
C LYS A 244 24.10 -43.86 32.99
N LEU A 245 24.16 -42.61 32.51
CA LEU A 245 25.27 -41.70 32.80
C LEU A 245 25.42 -41.45 34.30
N HIS A 246 24.31 -41.23 35.00
CA HIS A 246 24.28 -41.02 36.45
C HIS A 246 24.74 -42.26 37.22
N ASN A 247 24.28 -43.45 36.82
CA ASN A 247 24.71 -44.72 37.43
C ASN A 247 26.20 -44.99 37.18
N ASN A 248 26.68 -44.78 35.96
CA ASN A 248 28.10 -44.93 35.60
C ASN A 248 28.98 -43.92 36.36
N PHE A 249 28.50 -42.68 36.53
CA PHE A 249 29.19 -41.67 37.34
C PHE A 249 29.28 -42.08 38.80
N THR A 250 28.16 -42.54 39.39
CA THR A 250 28.14 -43.06 40.77
C THR A 250 29.09 -44.24 40.92
N PHE A 251 29.17 -45.14 39.93
CA PHE A 251 30.14 -46.24 39.92
C PHE A 251 31.60 -45.75 39.86
N ARG A 252 31.90 -44.73 39.04
CA ARG A 252 33.24 -44.11 38.99
C ARG A 252 33.64 -43.51 40.34
N ILE A 253 32.73 -42.79 41.01
CA ILE A 253 32.94 -42.28 42.38
C ILE A 253 33.25 -43.44 43.32
N ALA A 254 32.46 -44.51 43.26
CA ALA A 254 32.66 -45.69 44.10
C ALA A 254 34.06 -46.30 43.93
N LYS A 255 34.53 -46.41 42.68
CA LYS A 255 35.88 -46.90 42.35
C LYS A 255 36.97 -45.97 42.88
N GLU A 256 36.77 -44.66 42.79
CA GLU A 256 37.73 -43.67 43.30
C GLU A 256 37.80 -43.67 44.83
N PHE A 257 36.67 -43.84 45.52
CA PHE A 257 36.63 -44.01 46.97
C PHE A 257 37.37 -45.27 47.43
N LEU A 258 37.31 -46.35 46.63
CA LEU A 258 38.08 -47.57 46.88
C LEU A 258 39.58 -47.38 46.60
N SER A 259 39.95 -46.74 45.50
CA SER A 259 41.35 -46.54 45.09
C SER A 259 42.12 -45.66 46.08
N GLN A 260 41.48 -44.61 46.61
CA GLN A 260 42.07 -43.72 47.61
C GLN A 260 42.13 -44.32 49.03
N GLY A 261 41.70 -45.58 49.22
CA GLY A 261 41.76 -46.27 50.51
C GLY A 261 40.80 -45.72 51.56
N VAL A 262 39.88 -44.83 51.17
CA VAL A 262 38.93 -44.14 52.06
C VAL A 262 38.03 -45.16 52.75
N SER A 263 37.41 -46.06 51.98
CA SER A 263 36.56 -47.12 52.54
C SER A 263 37.33 -48.07 53.47
N ARG A 264 38.60 -48.38 53.14
CA ARG A 264 39.46 -49.25 53.96
C ARG A 264 39.82 -48.57 55.28
N ASN A 265 40.18 -47.28 55.24
CA ASN A 265 40.50 -46.51 56.43
C ASN A 265 39.24 -46.32 57.30
N LEU A 266 38.09 -46.04 56.68
CA LEU A 266 36.81 -45.93 57.39
C LEU A 266 36.48 -47.22 58.15
N ASN A 267 36.57 -48.37 57.47
CA ASN A 267 36.34 -49.68 58.09
C ASN A 267 37.34 -49.95 59.22
N LYS A 268 38.64 -49.66 59.01
CA LYS A 268 39.69 -49.85 60.02
C LYS A 268 39.44 -49.02 61.28
N GLN A 269 39.13 -47.73 61.14
CA GLN A 269 38.86 -46.88 62.29
C GLN A 269 37.57 -47.27 63.01
N PHE A 270 36.55 -47.70 62.25
CA PHE A 270 35.30 -48.21 62.80
C PHE A 270 35.52 -49.50 63.61
N ASP A 271 36.28 -50.45 63.07
CA ASP A 271 36.66 -51.68 63.77
C ASP A 271 37.43 -51.39 65.06
N ILE A 272 38.35 -50.42 65.05
CA ILE A 272 39.06 -50.00 66.26
C ILE A 272 38.08 -49.42 67.28
N ALA A 273 37.14 -48.58 66.86
CA ALA A 273 36.21 -47.92 67.75
C ALA A 273 35.23 -48.89 68.43
N PHE A 274 34.77 -49.92 67.72
CA PHE A 274 33.68 -50.78 68.21
C PHE A 274 34.04 -52.24 68.45
N ARG A 275 35.11 -52.77 67.84
CA ARG A 275 35.46 -54.20 67.91
C ARG A 275 36.73 -54.50 68.70
N LYS A 276 37.62 -53.52 68.89
CA LYS A 276 38.89 -53.73 69.61
C LYS A 276 38.70 -53.67 71.14
N PRO A 277 39.08 -54.73 71.89
CA PRO A 277 39.05 -54.72 73.36
C PRO A 277 39.88 -53.56 73.91
N GLY A 278 39.29 -52.78 74.81
CA GLY A 278 39.89 -51.58 75.41
C GLY A 278 39.46 -50.24 74.78
N CYS A 279 39.11 -50.20 73.50
CA CYS A 279 38.52 -48.99 72.88
C CYS A 279 36.99 -49.07 72.82
N ALA A 280 36.43 -50.27 72.60
CA ALA A 280 34.99 -50.51 72.53
C ALA A 280 34.22 -50.14 73.81
N SER A 281 34.87 -50.21 74.98
CA SER A 281 34.29 -49.85 76.28
C SER A 281 34.66 -48.44 76.76
N ARG A 282 35.37 -47.63 75.96
CA ARG A 282 35.86 -46.29 76.34
C ARG A 282 35.35 -45.21 75.39
N PRO A 283 34.34 -44.40 75.79
CA PRO A 283 33.76 -43.34 74.94
C PRO A 283 34.79 -42.33 74.40
N ALA A 284 35.80 -41.98 75.20
CA ALA A 284 36.88 -41.08 74.79
C ALA A 284 37.71 -41.66 73.62
N CYS A 285 37.97 -42.97 73.63
CA CYS A 285 38.71 -43.64 72.56
C CYS A 285 37.89 -43.67 71.26
N GLN A 286 36.60 -43.96 71.35
CA GLN A 286 35.68 -43.95 70.22
C GLN A 286 35.61 -42.57 69.55
N GLN A 287 35.48 -41.51 70.34
CA GLN A 287 35.40 -40.15 69.82
C GLN A 287 36.67 -39.74 69.04
N ILE A 288 37.85 -40.17 69.50
CA ILE A 288 39.12 -39.93 68.80
C ILE A 288 39.12 -40.63 67.43
N GLN A 289 38.64 -41.88 67.33
CA GLN A 289 38.60 -42.57 66.03
C GLN A 289 37.58 -41.95 65.09
N PHE A 290 36.40 -41.54 65.57
CA PHE A 290 35.42 -40.87 64.71
C PHE A 290 35.91 -39.52 64.19
N ARG A 291 36.63 -38.74 65.00
CA ARG A 291 37.23 -37.48 64.53
C ARG A 291 38.23 -37.71 63.39
N LYS A 292 39.01 -38.81 63.45
CA LYS A 292 39.92 -39.18 62.35
C LYS A 292 39.15 -39.54 61.09
N VAL A 293 38.10 -40.35 61.22
CA VAL A 293 37.21 -40.69 60.11
C VAL A 293 36.62 -39.43 59.48
N GLU A 294 35.95 -38.58 60.26
CA GLU A 294 35.34 -37.34 59.77
C GLU A 294 36.37 -36.39 59.13
N SER A 295 37.59 -36.35 59.65
CA SER A 295 38.69 -35.57 59.07
C SER A 295 39.12 -36.11 57.70
N ASP A 296 39.27 -37.43 57.56
CA ASP A 296 39.66 -38.03 56.28
C ASP A 296 38.54 -37.91 55.24
N MET A 297 37.28 -38.00 55.67
CA MET A 297 36.12 -37.73 54.81
C MET A 297 36.07 -36.27 54.36
N LYS A 298 36.39 -35.32 55.23
CA LYS A 298 36.47 -33.90 54.88
C LYS A 298 37.52 -33.64 53.80
N LYS A 299 38.66 -34.35 53.81
CA LYS A 299 39.69 -34.21 52.77
C LYS A 299 39.19 -34.63 51.39
N VAL A 300 38.40 -35.71 51.33
CA VAL A 300 37.90 -36.29 50.07
C VAL A 300 36.68 -35.54 49.54
N LEU A 301 35.78 -35.11 50.43
CA LEU A 301 34.50 -34.49 50.08
C LEU A 301 34.57 -32.96 50.02
N GLY A 302 35.60 -32.35 50.61
CA GLY A 302 35.73 -30.90 50.74
C GLY A 302 34.87 -30.26 51.85
N TYR A 303 34.03 -31.02 52.56
CA TYR A 303 33.19 -30.51 53.65
C TYR A 303 33.10 -31.48 54.84
N LYS A 304 32.72 -30.95 56.02
CA LYS A 304 32.59 -31.76 57.25
C LYS A 304 31.30 -32.59 57.20
N THR A 305 31.41 -33.89 57.38
CA THR A 305 30.27 -34.83 57.45
C THR A 305 30.38 -35.72 58.69
N SER A 306 29.24 -36.19 59.20
CA SER A 306 29.19 -37.12 60.34
C SER A 306 29.40 -38.55 59.84
N TRP A 307 30.21 -39.34 60.53
CA TRP A 307 30.44 -40.75 60.17
C TRP A 307 29.14 -41.57 60.09
N ARG A 308 28.10 -41.20 60.86
CA ARG A 308 26.81 -41.90 60.89
C ARG A 308 26.08 -41.88 59.54
N THR A 309 26.26 -40.81 58.76
CA THR A 309 25.63 -40.64 57.43
C THR A 309 26.12 -41.68 56.40
N TRP A 310 27.21 -42.40 56.73
CA TRP A 310 27.92 -43.31 55.85
C TRP A 310 27.78 -44.77 56.26
N CYS A 311 26.93 -45.02 57.25
CA CYS A 311 26.54 -46.33 57.71
C CYS A 311 25.20 -46.72 57.10
N ASP A 312 25.11 -47.97 56.64
CA ASP A 312 23.87 -48.57 56.13
C ASP A 312 23.38 -49.62 57.14
N GLY A 313 22.44 -49.22 57.99
CA GLY A 313 21.99 -50.02 59.13
C GLY A 313 23.16 -50.40 60.06
N ASN A 314 23.44 -51.70 60.19
CA ASN A 314 24.52 -52.23 61.03
C ASN A 314 25.88 -52.34 60.30
N LYS A 315 25.99 -51.87 59.05
CA LYS A 315 27.24 -51.89 58.27
C LYS A 315 27.85 -50.50 58.18
N CYS A 316 29.09 -50.36 58.65
CA CYS A 316 29.85 -49.11 58.62
C CYS A 316 31.29 -49.39 58.16
N PRO A 317 31.74 -48.86 57.00
CA PRO A 317 30.92 -48.17 56.01
C PRO A 317 29.75 -49.02 55.50
N GLY A 318 28.72 -48.38 54.97
CA GLY A 318 27.72 -49.03 54.13
C GLY A 318 28.34 -49.68 52.89
N SER A 319 27.52 -50.27 52.04
CA SER A 319 28.02 -50.85 50.78
C SER A 319 28.74 -49.81 49.91
N VAL A 320 29.60 -50.27 49.00
CA VAL A 320 30.34 -49.38 48.08
C VAL A 320 29.39 -48.49 47.27
N SER A 321 28.25 -49.03 46.83
CA SER A 321 27.20 -48.26 46.16
C SER A 321 26.52 -47.24 47.07
N TYR A 322 26.25 -47.61 48.34
CA TYR A 322 25.68 -46.69 49.33
C TYR A 322 26.60 -45.50 49.61
N VAL A 323 27.88 -45.76 49.82
CA VAL A 323 28.89 -44.71 50.04
C VAL A 323 29.00 -43.82 48.81
N ALA A 324 29.01 -44.39 47.60
CA ALA A 324 29.06 -43.61 46.37
C ALA A 324 27.83 -42.71 46.22
N GLU A 325 26.62 -43.21 46.50
CA GLU A 325 25.39 -42.42 46.45
C GLU A 325 25.42 -41.25 47.45
N LYS A 326 25.91 -41.47 48.67
CA LYS A 326 26.09 -40.39 49.67
C LYS A 326 27.17 -39.38 49.26
N ALA A 327 28.17 -39.82 48.51
CA ALA A 327 29.21 -38.95 47.98
C ALA A 327 28.77 -38.17 46.74
N SER A 328 27.85 -38.70 45.92
CA SER A 328 27.40 -38.09 44.65
C SER A 328 27.08 -36.59 44.72
N PRO A 329 26.41 -36.05 45.76
CA PRO A 329 26.16 -34.61 45.88
C PRO A 329 27.44 -33.76 45.93
N ALA A 330 28.52 -34.26 46.54
CA ALA A 330 29.82 -33.57 46.60
C ALA A 330 30.45 -33.41 45.21
N PHE A 331 30.12 -34.32 44.30
CA PHE A 331 30.63 -34.35 42.94
C PHE A 331 29.58 -33.90 41.90
N ALA A 332 28.43 -33.37 42.34
CA ALA A 332 27.35 -32.95 41.45
C ALA A 332 27.82 -31.91 40.41
N SER A 333 28.66 -30.95 40.80
CA SER A 333 29.23 -29.96 39.89
C SER A 333 30.13 -30.57 38.80
N TYR A 334 30.85 -31.64 39.12
CA TYR A 334 31.66 -32.39 38.16
C TYR A 334 30.76 -33.11 37.16
N PHE A 335 29.70 -33.77 37.63
CA PHE A 335 28.71 -34.41 36.77
C PHE A 335 28.06 -33.42 35.81
N THR A 336 27.66 -32.25 36.30
CA THR A 336 27.07 -31.19 35.48
C THR A 336 28.04 -30.64 34.45
N ARG A 337 29.32 -30.48 34.81
CA ARG A 337 30.34 -30.04 33.85
C ARG A 337 30.63 -31.08 32.77
N GLU A 338 30.66 -32.37 33.10
CA GLU A 338 30.90 -33.43 32.12
C GLU A 338 29.69 -33.67 31.21
N THR A 339 28.48 -33.71 31.77
CA THR A 339 27.29 -34.18 31.06
C THR A 339 26.40 -33.05 30.56
N GLY A 340 26.50 -31.86 31.17
CA GLY A 340 25.56 -30.75 30.98
C GLY A 340 24.22 -30.92 31.67
N PHE A 341 24.01 -31.98 32.47
CA PHE A 341 22.79 -32.22 33.25
C PHE A 341 23.02 -32.02 34.74
N SER A 342 22.00 -31.56 35.47
CA SER A 342 22.05 -31.56 36.92
C SER A 342 22.02 -32.98 37.48
N ALA A 343 22.78 -33.25 38.55
CA ALA A 343 22.82 -34.56 39.19
C ALA A 343 21.57 -34.87 40.06
N ASP A 344 20.71 -33.88 40.30
CA ASP A 344 19.54 -33.97 41.18
C ASP A 344 18.22 -34.31 40.44
N VAL A 345 18.29 -34.66 39.16
CA VAL A 345 17.10 -34.98 38.36
C VAL A 345 16.52 -36.33 38.78
N LYS A 346 15.30 -36.31 39.35
CA LYS A 346 14.63 -37.49 39.94
C LYS A 346 13.59 -38.15 39.03
N ASN A 347 13.06 -37.43 38.05
CA ASN A 347 11.98 -37.91 37.18
C ASN A 347 12.04 -37.23 35.81
N LEU A 348 11.21 -37.74 34.88
CA LEU A 348 11.13 -37.27 33.51
C LEU A 348 10.77 -35.77 33.42
N ASP A 349 9.85 -35.28 34.24
CA ASP A 349 9.45 -33.87 34.21
C ASP A 349 10.59 -32.94 34.61
N ALA A 350 11.36 -33.31 35.65
CA ALA A 350 12.56 -32.59 36.07
C ALA A 350 13.66 -32.64 34.99
N PHE A 351 13.76 -33.77 34.26
CA PHE A 351 14.69 -33.93 33.15
C PHE A 351 14.33 -33.00 31.99
N MET A 352 13.06 -32.96 31.58
CA MET A 352 12.58 -32.11 30.49
C MET A 352 12.79 -30.61 30.76
N ARG A 353 12.86 -30.20 32.03
CA ARG A 353 13.13 -28.80 32.41
C ARG A 353 14.62 -28.43 32.35
N GLN A 354 15.52 -29.41 32.23
CA GLN A 354 16.97 -29.15 32.12
C GLN A 354 17.28 -28.37 30.85
N TYR A 355 18.24 -27.44 30.94
CA TYR A 355 18.66 -26.61 29.81
C TYR A 355 19.03 -27.43 28.57
N LYS A 356 19.90 -28.44 28.75
CA LYS A 356 20.34 -29.32 27.66
C LYS A 356 19.20 -30.13 27.04
N ALA A 357 18.23 -30.60 27.84
CA ALA A 357 17.08 -31.35 27.32
C ALA A 357 16.15 -30.46 26.49
N GLN A 358 15.92 -29.22 26.92
CA GLN A 358 15.14 -28.25 26.13
C GLN A 358 15.86 -27.85 24.85
N ASP A 359 17.19 -27.70 24.87
CA ASP A 359 17.95 -27.34 23.67
C ASP A 359 17.90 -28.44 22.60
N GLU A 360 17.98 -29.71 22.99
CA GLU A 360 17.77 -30.84 22.04
C GLU A 360 16.34 -30.88 21.50
N MET A 361 15.33 -30.64 22.35
CA MET A 361 13.95 -30.52 21.91
C MET A 361 13.77 -29.38 20.88
N ILE A 362 14.34 -28.21 21.16
CA ILE A 362 14.27 -27.04 20.27
C ILE A 362 14.92 -27.35 18.92
N LYS A 363 16.07 -28.03 18.89
CA LYS A 363 16.73 -28.44 17.64
C LYS A 363 15.83 -29.32 16.77
N VAL A 364 15.17 -30.32 17.36
CA VAL A 364 14.26 -31.23 16.63
C VAL A 364 13.14 -30.44 15.93
N PHE A 365 12.59 -29.42 16.59
CA PHE A 365 11.55 -28.58 15.97
C PHE A 365 12.11 -27.54 15.00
N ALA A 366 13.32 -27.03 15.24
CA ALA A 366 14.01 -26.13 14.32
C ALA A 366 14.30 -26.81 12.98
N GLU A 367 14.69 -28.09 12.97
CA GLU A 367 14.85 -28.90 11.75
C GLU A 367 13.53 -29.06 10.98
N LYS A 368 12.40 -29.05 11.69
CA LYS A 368 11.06 -29.01 11.11
C LYS A 368 10.59 -27.60 10.76
N GLY A 369 11.44 -26.57 10.86
CA GLY A 369 11.11 -25.19 10.56
C GLY A 369 10.19 -24.51 11.60
N ILE A 370 10.12 -25.02 12.83
CA ILE A 370 9.34 -24.45 13.93
C ILE A 370 10.30 -23.84 14.95
N ALA A 371 10.35 -22.52 15.01
CA ALA A 371 11.30 -21.78 15.83
C ALA A 371 10.83 -21.66 17.29
N LEU A 372 11.04 -22.71 18.08
CA LEU A 372 10.77 -22.69 19.52
C LEU A 372 11.87 -21.95 20.29
N THR A 373 11.46 -21.19 21.30
CA THR A 373 12.38 -20.67 22.33
C THR A 373 12.27 -21.49 23.61
N ARG A 374 13.25 -21.32 24.51
CA ARG A 374 13.28 -22.04 25.77
C ARG A 374 12.10 -21.67 26.66
N ILE A 375 11.40 -22.68 27.19
CA ILE A 375 10.14 -22.50 27.90
C ILE A 375 10.40 -22.55 29.40
N LYS A 376 10.19 -21.41 30.07
CA LYS A 376 10.24 -21.35 31.54
C LYS A 376 9.09 -22.17 32.11
N ASN A 377 9.38 -23.03 33.08
CA ASN A 377 8.40 -23.94 33.72
C ASN A 377 7.71 -24.91 32.74
N LEU A 378 8.48 -25.52 31.83
CA LEU A 378 7.98 -26.46 30.83
C LEU A 378 7.01 -27.51 31.42
N ASN A 379 5.81 -27.50 30.86
CA ASN A 379 4.72 -28.44 31.01
C ASN A 379 3.86 -28.44 29.73
N LYS A 380 2.93 -29.40 29.59
CA LYS A 380 2.09 -29.57 28.40
C LYS A 380 1.41 -28.27 27.95
N ALA A 381 0.81 -27.52 28.87
CA ALA A 381 0.09 -26.28 28.53
C ALA A 381 1.03 -25.17 28.04
N THR A 382 2.14 -24.96 28.74
CA THR A 382 3.15 -23.95 28.34
C THR A 382 3.84 -24.30 27.01
N PHE A 383 4.07 -25.59 26.76
CA PHE A 383 4.60 -26.08 25.48
C PHE A 383 3.61 -25.83 24.34
N MET A 384 2.37 -26.27 24.51
CA MET A 384 1.33 -26.09 23.48
C MET A 384 1.16 -24.62 23.12
N LYS A 385 1.21 -23.70 24.11
CA LYS A 385 1.15 -22.26 23.84
C LYS A 385 2.34 -21.80 22.97
N ALA A 386 3.57 -22.09 23.38
CA ALA A 386 4.76 -21.68 22.65
C ALA A 386 4.83 -22.30 21.24
N TYR A 387 4.40 -23.56 21.11
CA TYR A 387 4.35 -24.26 19.84
C TYR A 387 3.35 -23.63 18.87
N ARG A 388 2.17 -23.23 19.34
CA ARG A 388 1.17 -22.53 18.50
C ARG A 388 1.72 -21.23 17.92
N GLU A 389 2.34 -20.42 18.77
CA GLU A 389 2.94 -19.15 18.35
C GLU A 389 4.04 -19.37 17.30
N ALA A 390 4.92 -20.35 17.50
CA ALA A 390 6.00 -20.68 16.57
C ALA A 390 5.53 -21.38 15.27
N ALA A 391 4.47 -22.17 15.33
CA ALA A 391 3.94 -22.93 14.20
C ALA A 391 3.02 -22.08 13.30
N PHE A 392 2.49 -20.96 13.81
CA PHE A 392 1.59 -20.08 13.07
C PHE A 392 2.19 -19.60 11.75
N ASP A 393 3.45 -19.17 11.78
CA ASP A 393 4.17 -18.65 10.61
C ASP A 393 4.40 -19.75 9.56
N LYS A 394 4.74 -20.97 10.00
CA LYS A 394 5.00 -22.10 9.11
C LYS A 394 3.73 -22.55 8.37
N PHE A 395 2.62 -22.66 9.07
CA PHE A 395 1.38 -23.20 8.51
C PHE A 395 0.45 -22.12 7.97
N GLY A 396 0.74 -20.83 8.17
CA GLY A 396 -0.08 -19.74 7.66
C GLY A 396 -1.40 -19.56 8.41
N GLY A 397 -1.52 -20.09 9.63
CA GLY A 397 -2.73 -20.00 10.44
C GLY A 397 -2.66 -20.84 11.71
N ASP A 398 -3.63 -20.64 12.60
CA ASP A 398 -3.72 -21.40 13.84
C ASP A 398 -4.21 -22.82 13.54
N ILE A 399 -3.33 -23.81 13.76
CA ILE A 399 -3.64 -25.24 13.68
C ILE A 399 -4.52 -25.72 14.84
N VAL A 400 -4.77 -24.88 15.84
CA VAL A 400 -5.62 -25.19 16.99
C VAL A 400 -7.04 -25.47 16.54
N GLY A 401 -7.49 -26.67 16.88
CA GLY A 401 -8.81 -27.18 16.53
C GLY A 401 -8.78 -28.24 15.44
N LEU A 402 -7.68 -28.36 14.68
CA LEU A 402 -7.47 -29.50 13.81
C LEU A 402 -7.24 -30.75 14.67
N ARG A 403 -8.14 -31.72 14.56
CA ARG A 403 -8.12 -33.02 15.23
C ARG A 403 -8.87 -34.01 14.36
N GLU A 404 -8.72 -35.30 14.60
CA GLU A 404 -9.50 -36.32 13.89
C GLU A 404 -11.01 -36.19 14.19
N GLY A 405 -11.86 -36.61 13.24
CA GLY A 405 -13.31 -36.72 13.43
C GLY A 405 -14.12 -35.42 13.34
N LEU A 406 -13.55 -34.32 12.84
CA LEU A 406 -14.31 -33.12 12.49
C LEU A 406 -15.24 -33.38 11.30
N SER A 407 -16.44 -32.83 11.35
CA SER A 407 -17.28 -32.70 10.16
C SER A 407 -16.68 -31.71 9.15
N LYS A 408 -17.02 -31.84 7.86
CA LYS A 408 -16.57 -30.90 6.81
C LYS A 408 -16.87 -29.44 7.16
N ALA A 409 -18.03 -29.17 7.75
CA ALA A 409 -18.43 -27.82 8.17
C ALA A 409 -17.57 -27.28 9.33
N GLN A 410 -17.09 -28.13 10.24
CA GLN A 410 -16.18 -27.72 11.32
C GLN A 410 -14.76 -27.52 10.79
N PHE A 411 -14.29 -28.43 9.93
CA PHE A 411 -12.99 -28.33 9.27
C PHE A 411 -12.85 -27.02 8.48
N LEU A 412 -13.84 -26.70 7.64
CA LEU A 412 -13.81 -25.47 6.84
C LEU A 412 -13.88 -24.19 7.67
N LYS A 413 -14.36 -24.25 8.92
CA LYS A 413 -14.40 -23.09 9.83
C LYS A 413 -13.07 -22.85 10.54
N LEU A 414 -12.11 -23.77 10.45
CA LEU A 414 -10.81 -23.59 11.08
C LEU A 414 -10.13 -22.33 10.51
N PRO A 415 -9.47 -21.52 11.37
CA PRO A 415 -8.76 -20.33 10.92
C PRO A 415 -7.82 -20.62 9.75
N LEU A 416 -7.04 -21.69 9.85
CA LEU A 416 -6.12 -22.15 8.80
C LEU A 416 -6.79 -22.30 7.42
N MET A 417 -7.97 -22.94 7.36
CA MET A 417 -8.72 -23.14 6.12
C MET A 417 -9.30 -21.85 5.55
N GLN A 418 -9.47 -20.84 6.40
CA GLN A 418 -10.07 -19.56 6.03
C GLN A 418 -9.05 -18.49 5.63
N GLN A 419 -7.76 -18.70 5.91
CA GLN A 419 -6.71 -17.73 5.61
C GLN A 419 -6.54 -17.43 4.11
N PRO A 420 -6.56 -18.41 3.20
CA PRO A 420 -6.50 -18.13 1.76
C PRO A 420 -7.64 -17.20 1.31
N PHE A 421 -8.87 -17.44 1.81
CA PHE A 421 -10.00 -16.57 1.53
C PHE A 421 -9.83 -15.17 2.14
N LYS A 422 -9.34 -15.07 3.37
CA LYS A 422 -9.08 -13.78 4.02
C LYS A 422 -8.05 -12.95 3.24
N THR A 423 -6.99 -13.58 2.76
CA THR A 423 -5.95 -12.95 1.96
C THR A 423 -6.47 -12.50 0.59
N MET A 424 -7.23 -13.36 -0.10
CA MET A 424 -7.81 -13.05 -1.41
C MET A 424 -8.88 -11.96 -1.32
N MET A 425 -9.80 -12.07 -0.36
CA MET A 425 -10.96 -11.17 -0.27
C MET A 425 -10.63 -9.85 0.46
N ARG A 426 -9.55 -9.82 1.26
CA ARG A 426 -9.10 -8.66 2.07
C ARG A 426 -10.29 -8.05 2.82
N GLY A 427 -10.62 -6.80 2.53
CA GLY A 427 -11.72 -6.10 3.18
C GLY A 427 -13.13 -6.59 2.80
N HIS A 428 -13.30 -7.57 1.90
CA HIS A 428 -14.59 -8.22 1.61
C HIS A 428 -14.80 -9.51 2.43
N TYR A 429 -13.78 -9.94 3.19
CA TYR A 429 -13.87 -11.10 4.05
C TYR A 429 -14.80 -10.82 5.24
N VAL A 430 -15.87 -11.61 5.38
CA VAL A 430 -16.84 -11.49 6.48
C VAL A 430 -17.17 -12.88 7.02
N GLY A 431 -16.77 -13.14 8.26
CA GLY A 431 -16.99 -14.44 8.91
C GLY A 431 -16.28 -15.57 8.16
N SER A 432 -16.89 -16.76 8.09
CA SER A 432 -16.35 -17.91 7.36
C SER A 432 -16.93 -18.00 5.94
N VAL A 433 -16.07 -18.32 4.97
CA VAL A 433 -16.43 -18.58 3.59
C VAL A 433 -16.80 -20.04 3.38
N ALA A 434 -18.03 -20.27 2.92
CA ALA A 434 -18.53 -21.60 2.55
C ALA A 434 -18.04 -22.01 1.15
N LEU A 435 -17.87 -23.31 0.94
CA LEU A 435 -17.57 -23.89 -0.37
C LEU A 435 -18.84 -24.11 -1.19
N GLY A 436 -18.69 -24.23 -2.52
CA GLY A 436 -19.77 -24.60 -3.44
C GLY A 436 -20.79 -23.50 -3.72
N LEU A 437 -20.46 -22.24 -3.45
CA LEU A 437 -21.33 -21.12 -3.78
C LEU A 437 -21.31 -20.89 -5.28
N THR A 438 -22.49 -20.66 -5.87
CA THR A 438 -22.56 -20.13 -7.25
C THR A 438 -22.01 -18.71 -7.28
N LYS A 439 -21.71 -18.20 -8.48
CA LYS A 439 -21.26 -16.82 -8.68
C LYS A 439 -22.24 -15.83 -8.05
N GLU A 440 -23.54 -16.01 -8.29
CA GLU A 440 -24.59 -15.15 -7.76
C GLU A 440 -24.63 -15.17 -6.23
N GLN A 441 -24.49 -16.35 -5.61
CA GLN A 441 -24.49 -16.51 -4.17
C GLN A 441 -23.23 -15.89 -3.52
N PHE A 442 -22.06 -16.11 -4.11
CA PHE A 442 -20.81 -15.50 -3.66
C PHE A 442 -20.90 -13.97 -3.71
N TYR A 443 -21.38 -13.43 -4.83
CA TYR A 443 -21.57 -12.00 -5.00
C TYR A 443 -22.60 -11.43 -4.02
N ALA A 444 -23.75 -12.08 -3.85
CA ALA A 444 -24.78 -11.63 -2.93
C ALA A 444 -24.31 -11.61 -1.47
N ARG A 445 -23.45 -12.55 -1.07
CA ARG A 445 -23.03 -12.72 0.32
C ARG A 445 -21.82 -11.86 0.71
N TYR A 446 -20.82 -11.71 -0.16
CA TYR A 446 -19.56 -11.06 0.21
C TYR A 446 -19.29 -9.74 -0.53
N ILE A 447 -19.83 -9.62 -1.74
CA ILE A 447 -19.57 -8.47 -2.60
C ILE A 447 -20.64 -7.39 -2.39
N LYS A 448 -21.92 -7.78 -2.47
CA LYS A 448 -23.08 -6.88 -2.42
C LYS A 448 -23.22 -6.11 -1.09
N PRO A 449 -23.00 -6.69 0.10
CA PRO A 449 -23.16 -5.94 1.36
C PRO A 449 -22.15 -4.80 1.48
N LYS A 450 -20.90 -5.04 1.11
CA LYS A 450 -19.86 -4.02 1.13
C LYS A 450 -20.08 -2.96 0.06
N LEU A 451 -20.53 -3.36 -1.14
CA LEU A 451 -20.97 -2.44 -2.18
C LEU A 451 -22.07 -1.50 -1.67
N ASN A 452 -23.12 -2.06 -1.06
CA ASN A 452 -24.21 -1.27 -0.50
C ASN A 452 -23.73 -0.34 0.62
N ALA A 453 -22.81 -0.79 1.48
CA ALA A 453 -22.23 0.03 2.54
C ALA A 453 -21.43 1.22 1.97
N GLU A 454 -20.65 1.00 0.91
CA GLU A 454 -19.91 2.04 0.19
C GLU A 454 -20.87 3.05 -0.45
N VAL A 455 -21.92 2.59 -1.14
CA VAL A 455 -22.97 3.45 -1.71
C VAL A 455 -23.65 4.29 -0.61
N GLN A 456 -24.02 3.69 0.52
CA GLN A 456 -24.64 4.44 1.63
C GLN A 456 -23.68 5.44 2.26
N HIS A 457 -22.39 5.10 2.35
CA HIS A 457 -21.37 6.01 2.86
C HIS A 457 -21.23 7.24 1.96
N GLU A 458 -21.04 7.03 0.66
CA GLU A 458 -20.94 8.10 -0.34
C GLU A 458 -22.19 8.98 -0.38
N LYS A 459 -23.37 8.34 -0.37
CA LYS A 459 -24.65 9.03 -0.31
C LYS A 459 -24.78 9.91 0.95
N LYS A 460 -24.31 9.42 2.10
CA LYS A 460 -24.33 10.18 3.36
C LYS A 460 -23.39 11.39 3.29
N LEU A 461 -22.22 11.24 2.65
CA LEU A 461 -21.28 12.35 2.44
C LEU A 461 -21.91 13.43 1.55
N MET A 462 -22.48 13.05 0.40
CA MET A 462 -23.09 14.01 -0.53
C MET A 462 -24.33 14.71 0.05
N ARG A 463 -25.19 13.98 0.79
CA ARG A 463 -26.33 14.62 1.50
C ARG A 463 -25.90 15.67 2.52
N LYS A 464 -24.70 15.53 3.08
CA LYS A 464 -24.14 16.48 4.05
C LYS A 464 -23.23 17.51 3.41
N ALA A 465 -22.96 17.43 2.10
CA ALA A 465 -21.95 18.23 1.42
C ALA A 465 -22.18 19.74 1.62
N ILE A 466 -23.41 20.24 1.47
CA ILE A 466 -23.73 21.67 1.66
C ILE A 466 -23.31 22.15 3.06
N SER A 467 -23.67 21.40 4.11
CA SER A 467 -23.31 21.75 5.48
C SER A 467 -21.81 21.55 5.74
N ASP A 468 -21.23 20.46 5.27
CA ASP A 468 -19.81 20.15 5.50
C ASP A 468 -18.87 21.06 4.69
N PHE A 469 -19.32 21.67 3.59
CA PHE A 469 -18.56 22.60 2.73
C PHE A 469 -18.79 24.09 3.04
N SER A 470 -19.68 24.40 3.98
CA SER A 470 -19.86 25.75 4.50
C SER A 470 -18.60 26.28 5.20
N GLU A 471 -18.54 27.58 5.45
CA GLU A 471 -17.40 28.22 6.13
C GLU A 471 -17.16 27.60 7.51
N ASN A 472 -15.93 27.18 7.79
CA ASN A 472 -15.53 26.38 8.97
C ASN A 472 -16.18 24.98 9.03
N GLY A 473 -16.74 24.50 7.93
CA GLY A 473 -17.29 23.16 7.78
C GLY A 473 -16.19 22.09 7.77
N ARG A 474 -16.56 20.87 8.16
CA ARG A 474 -15.60 19.75 8.32
C ARG A 474 -14.86 19.37 7.04
N ARG A 475 -15.44 19.66 5.87
CA ARG A 475 -14.90 19.32 4.54
C ARG A 475 -14.75 20.57 3.65
N GLU A 476 -14.63 21.77 4.23
CA GLU A 476 -14.54 23.03 3.46
C GLU A 476 -13.42 22.98 2.40
N LEU A 477 -12.24 22.50 2.78
CA LEU A 477 -11.09 22.34 1.87
C LEU A 477 -11.37 21.36 0.73
N GLU A 478 -12.11 20.27 0.99
CA GLU A 478 -12.52 19.33 -0.05
C GLU A 478 -13.52 19.97 -1.02
N GLY A 479 -14.48 20.73 -0.49
CA GLY A 479 -15.44 21.48 -1.31
C GLY A 479 -14.76 22.46 -2.26
N ASN A 480 -13.76 23.20 -1.76
CA ASN A 480 -12.94 24.08 -2.60
C ASN A 480 -12.17 23.30 -3.68
N ALA A 481 -11.63 22.13 -3.32
CA ALA A 481 -10.91 21.28 -4.27
C ALA A 481 -11.83 20.72 -5.38
N PHE A 482 -13.06 20.32 -5.07
CA PHE A 482 -14.03 19.86 -6.08
C PHE A 482 -14.37 20.98 -7.07
N LEU A 483 -14.66 22.17 -6.57
CA LEU A 483 -14.94 23.31 -7.45
C LEU A 483 -13.74 23.66 -8.34
N LYS A 484 -12.53 23.64 -7.77
CA LYS A 484 -11.29 23.82 -8.54
C LYS A 484 -11.13 22.79 -9.64
N ALA A 485 -11.42 21.51 -9.36
CA ALA A 485 -11.32 20.44 -10.35
C ALA A 485 -12.34 20.58 -11.51
N VAL A 486 -13.47 21.25 -11.29
CA VAL A 486 -14.44 21.59 -12.36
C VAL A 486 -13.94 22.76 -13.23
N VAL A 487 -13.31 23.76 -12.61
CA VAL A 487 -13.06 25.06 -13.26
C VAL A 487 -11.64 25.20 -13.82
N ILE A 488 -10.63 24.64 -13.15
CA ILE A 488 -9.21 24.82 -13.53
C ILE A 488 -8.91 24.24 -14.92
N PRO A 489 -9.29 22.99 -15.26
CA PRO A 489 -8.92 22.43 -16.56
C PRO A 489 -9.48 23.24 -17.73
N PRO A 490 -10.77 23.63 -17.77
CA PRO A 490 -11.30 24.51 -18.81
C PRO A 490 -10.60 25.86 -18.94
N ILE A 491 -10.24 26.50 -17.83
CA ILE A 491 -9.52 27.79 -17.85
C ILE A 491 -8.10 27.61 -18.39
N ALA A 492 -7.40 26.56 -17.96
CA ALA A 492 -6.06 26.25 -18.44
C ALA A 492 -6.06 25.96 -19.94
N LEU A 493 -7.00 25.14 -20.42
CA LEU A 493 -7.21 24.86 -21.84
C LEU A 493 -7.48 26.14 -22.63
N PHE A 494 -8.35 27.03 -22.13
CA PHE A 494 -8.63 28.31 -22.78
C PHE A 494 -7.37 29.16 -22.96
N PHE A 495 -6.56 29.35 -21.92
CA PHE A 495 -5.34 30.16 -22.01
C PHE A 495 -4.29 29.53 -22.94
N SER A 496 -4.09 28.22 -22.84
CA SER A 496 -3.19 27.47 -23.72
C SER A 496 -3.60 27.59 -25.20
N LEU A 497 -4.88 27.34 -25.51
CA LEU A 497 -5.43 27.50 -26.86
C LEU A 497 -5.30 28.95 -27.35
N PHE A 498 -5.64 29.94 -26.52
CA PHE A 498 -5.55 31.34 -26.90
C PHE A 498 -4.12 31.73 -27.28
N PHE A 499 -3.12 31.41 -26.45
CA PHE A 499 -1.74 31.81 -26.71
C PHE A 499 -1.07 30.99 -27.81
N SER A 500 -1.42 29.71 -27.96
CA SER A 500 -0.93 28.87 -29.06
C SER A 500 -1.47 29.35 -30.40
N LEU A 501 -2.78 29.59 -30.53
CA LEU A 501 -3.38 30.16 -31.74
C LEU A 501 -2.82 31.55 -32.05
N PHE A 502 -2.62 32.38 -31.02
CA PHE A 502 -1.98 33.68 -31.18
C PHE A 502 -0.55 33.60 -31.72
N SER A 503 0.24 32.68 -31.19
CA SER A 503 1.61 32.47 -31.64
C SER A 503 1.66 31.88 -33.05
N LEU A 504 0.75 30.95 -33.36
CA LEU A 504 0.60 30.33 -34.67
C LEU A 504 0.19 31.38 -35.74
N ALA A 505 -0.79 32.24 -35.44
CA ALA A 505 -1.24 33.30 -36.34
C ALA A 505 -0.12 34.32 -36.65
N ARG A 506 0.81 34.52 -35.70
CA ARG A 506 1.96 35.41 -35.90
C ARG A 506 3.04 34.85 -36.82
N LEU A 507 3.17 33.52 -36.95
CA LEU A 507 4.22 32.92 -37.77
C LEU A 507 4.19 33.41 -39.23
N PRO A 508 3.06 33.39 -39.96
CA PRO A 508 2.96 34.01 -41.29
C PRO A 508 3.37 35.48 -41.32
N LEU A 509 3.01 36.25 -40.29
CA LEU A 509 3.40 37.65 -40.19
C LEU A 509 4.91 37.84 -40.05
N ARG A 510 5.62 36.93 -39.36
CA ARG A 510 7.09 36.97 -39.29
C ARG A 510 7.72 36.81 -40.68
N PHE A 511 7.17 35.93 -41.52
CA PHE A 511 7.62 35.77 -42.91
C PHE A 511 7.32 37.02 -43.74
N LEU A 512 6.16 37.64 -43.56
CA LEU A 512 5.83 38.93 -44.19
C LEU A 512 6.73 40.08 -43.70
N GLU A 513 7.11 40.10 -42.41
CA GLU A 513 8.05 41.08 -41.86
C GLU A 513 9.44 40.97 -42.52
N MET A 514 9.87 39.75 -42.90
CA MET A 514 11.10 39.54 -43.66
C MET A 514 11.02 40.10 -45.08
N SER A 515 9.90 39.92 -45.79
CA SER A 515 9.74 40.44 -47.16
C SER A 515 9.65 41.98 -47.20
N GLN A 516 9.18 42.61 -46.13
CA GLN A 516 8.99 44.06 -46.04
C GLN A 516 10.19 44.85 -45.47
N LEU A 517 11.34 44.21 -45.25
CA LEU A 517 12.51 44.85 -44.64
C LEU A 517 12.96 46.13 -45.38
N LYS A 518 12.71 46.25 -46.69
CA LYS A 518 13.12 47.39 -47.55
C LYS A 518 12.17 48.61 -47.58
N LYS A 519 10.96 48.57 -46.99
CA LYS A 519 9.95 49.66 -47.06
C LYS A 519 10.14 50.78 -46.00
N PRO A 520 9.58 52.00 -46.16
CA PRO A 520 9.73 53.09 -45.18
C PRO A 520 9.05 52.83 -43.82
N GLU A 521 9.60 53.41 -42.75
CA GLU A 521 9.35 53.04 -41.33
C GLU A 521 7.95 53.42 -40.81
N ALA A 522 7.39 54.55 -41.25
CA ALA A 522 6.03 54.98 -40.85
C ALA A 522 4.91 54.07 -41.39
N ARG A 523 5.07 53.55 -42.62
CA ARG A 523 4.11 52.62 -43.25
C ARG A 523 4.16 51.23 -42.60
N LYS A 524 5.32 50.84 -42.05
CA LYS A 524 5.53 49.57 -41.32
C LYS A 524 4.78 49.52 -39.99
N VAL A 525 4.76 50.62 -39.21
CA VAL A 525 4.12 50.63 -37.88
C VAL A 525 2.59 50.55 -37.97
N LYS A 526 1.96 51.32 -38.87
CA LYS A 526 0.50 51.26 -39.08
C LYS A 526 0.06 49.90 -39.60
N PHE A 527 0.78 49.32 -40.56
CA PHE A 527 0.49 48.01 -41.13
C PHE A 527 0.60 46.89 -40.08
N LYS A 528 1.63 46.93 -39.22
CA LYS A 528 1.80 45.95 -38.15
C LYS A 528 0.69 45.98 -37.10
N ARG A 529 0.22 47.18 -36.71
CA ARG A 529 -0.91 47.32 -35.77
C ARG A 529 -2.21 46.77 -36.35
N ILE A 530 -2.51 47.09 -37.61
CA ILE A 530 -3.71 46.59 -38.30
C ILE A 530 -3.67 45.05 -38.38
N LEU A 531 -2.54 44.47 -38.77
CA LEU A 531 -2.39 43.01 -38.81
C LEU A 531 -2.55 42.36 -37.43
N THR A 532 -2.00 42.95 -36.37
CA THR A 532 -2.17 42.40 -35.00
C THR A 532 -3.63 42.43 -34.56
N ILE A 533 -4.38 43.48 -34.93
CA ILE A 533 -5.83 43.55 -34.66
C ILE A 533 -6.59 42.51 -35.48
N LEU A 534 -6.25 42.34 -36.76
CA LEU A 534 -6.84 41.31 -37.62
C LEU A 534 -6.54 39.90 -37.10
N ASP A 535 -5.33 39.63 -36.61
CA ASP A 535 -4.98 38.35 -35.99
C ASP A 535 -5.85 38.08 -34.76
N LEU A 536 -6.01 39.07 -33.88
CA LEU A 536 -6.86 38.92 -32.69
C LEU A 536 -8.32 38.66 -33.07
N CYS A 537 -8.84 39.36 -34.08
CA CYS A 537 -10.17 39.07 -34.62
C CYS A 537 -10.25 37.67 -35.23
N ALA A 538 -9.21 37.22 -35.94
CA ALA A 538 -9.15 35.90 -36.56
C ALA A 538 -9.09 34.77 -35.52
N ILE A 539 -8.30 34.92 -34.45
CA ILE A 539 -8.21 33.94 -33.35
C ILE A 539 -9.55 33.79 -32.62
N LEU A 540 -10.31 34.87 -32.49
CA LEU A 540 -11.62 34.85 -31.86
C LEU A 540 -12.71 34.30 -32.81
N ALA A 541 -12.65 34.63 -34.11
CA ALA A 541 -13.71 34.29 -35.07
C ALA A 541 -13.53 32.92 -35.75
N ILE A 542 -12.31 32.56 -36.17
CA ILE A 542 -12.05 31.35 -36.97
C ILE A 542 -12.51 30.07 -36.24
N PRO A 543 -12.17 29.85 -34.96
CA PRO A 543 -12.63 28.67 -34.23
C PRO A 543 -14.16 28.54 -34.23
N THR A 544 -14.90 29.65 -34.10
CA THR A 544 -16.37 29.62 -34.11
C THR A 544 -16.96 29.26 -35.48
N VAL A 545 -16.29 29.62 -36.56
CA VAL A 545 -16.70 29.27 -37.94
C VAL A 545 -16.38 27.81 -38.24
N ILE A 546 -15.17 27.33 -37.89
CA ILE A 546 -14.80 25.92 -38.04
C ILE A 546 -15.75 25.05 -37.22
N ALA A 547 -16.00 25.46 -35.97
CA ALA A 547 -16.96 24.82 -35.09
C ALA A 547 -18.32 24.69 -35.77
N SER A 548 -18.88 25.70 -36.41
CA SER A 548 -20.24 25.62 -36.99
C SER A 548 -20.46 24.47 -38.00
N ASN A 549 -19.39 23.85 -38.52
CA ASN A 549 -19.44 22.75 -39.47
C ASN A 549 -19.11 21.36 -38.89
N SER A 550 -18.88 21.23 -37.57
CA SER A 550 -18.59 19.93 -36.94
C SER A 550 -19.88 19.20 -36.51
N GLY A 551 -19.88 17.86 -36.53
CA GLY A 551 -21.03 17.06 -36.08
C GLY A 551 -21.42 17.26 -34.61
N PHE A 552 -20.49 17.70 -33.76
CA PHE A 552 -20.63 17.82 -32.29
C PHE A 552 -20.88 19.25 -31.76
N THR A 553 -20.83 20.22 -32.64
CA THR A 553 -21.26 21.63 -32.43
C THR A 553 -22.58 21.91 -33.15
N SER A 554 -23.09 20.91 -33.88
CA SER A 554 -24.44 20.90 -34.44
C SER A 554 -25.44 21.22 -33.34
N ASP A 555 -26.54 21.89 -33.69
CA ASP A 555 -27.60 22.21 -32.74
C ASP A 555 -28.07 20.98 -31.96
N ALA A 556 -27.93 19.76 -32.50
CA ALA A 556 -28.28 18.52 -31.82
C ALA A 556 -27.41 18.23 -30.58
N ALA A 557 -26.09 18.43 -30.64
CA ALA A 557 -25.19 18.17 -29.51
C ALA A 557 -25.33 19.24 -28.42
N MET A 558 -25.46 20.51 -28.81
CA MET A 558 -25.73 21.59 -27.86
C MET A 558 -27.11 21.41 -27.19
N LYS A 559 -28.14 21.06 -27.97
CA LYS A 559 -29.48 20.76 -27.43
C LYS A 559 -29.46 19.62 -26.41
N ARG A 560 -28.54 18.65 -26.51
CA ARG A 560 -28.41 17.60 -25.49
C ARG A 560 -27.99 18.16 -24.13
N PHE A 561 -27.06 19.11 -24.10
CA PHE A 561 -26.70 19.81 -22.87
C PHE A 561 -27.86 20.64 -22.34
N GLU A 562 -28.52 21.41 -23.20
CA GLU A 562 -29.64 22.26 -22.82
C GLU A 562 -30.83 21.45 -22.29
N VAL A 563 -31.07 20.23 -22.81
CA VAL A 563 -32.11 19.31 -22.28
C VAL A 563 -31.80 18.89 -20.85
N LEU A 564 -30.55 18.57 -20.53
CA LEU A 564 -30.14 18.18 -19.18
C LEU A 564 -30.07 19.36 -18.23
N ARG A 565 -29.68 20.52 -18.76
CA ARG A 565 -29.63 21.77 -18.05
C ARG A 565 -31.04 22.32 -17.75
N GLY A 566 -32.02 21.99 -18.60
CA GLY A 566 -33.39 22.50 -18.53
C GLY A 566 -33.54 23.93 -19.06
N ASP A 567 -32.45 24.62 -19.38
CA ASP A 567 -32.38 25.97 -19.92
C ASP A 567 -31.32 26.06 -21.04
N PRO A 568 -31.46 27.00 -21.99
CA PRO A 568 -30.45 27.23 -23.01
C PRO A 568 -29.16 27.76 -22.39
N LEU A 569 -28.01 27.41 -22.97
CA LEU A 569 -26.73 27.86 -22.44
C LEU A 569 -26.60 29.39 -22.59
N PRO A 570 -26.07 30.10 -21.57
CA PRO A 570 -25.74 31.51 -21.70
C PRO A 570 -24.82 31.74 -22.90
N LEU A 571 -25.04 32.84 -23.64
CA LEU A 571 -24.34 33.12 -24.90
C LEU A 571 -22.82 32.95 -24.79
N ILE A 572 -22.22 33.47 -23.71
CA ILE A 572 -20.77 33.39 -23.50
C ILE A 572 -20.32 31.93 -23.33
N GLN A 573 -21.06 31.11 -22.57
CA GLN A 573 -20.73 29.69 -22.38
C GLN A 573 -20.91 28.89 -23.68
N ALA A 574 -22.00 29.14 -24.42
CA ALA A 574 -22.24 28.50 -25.70
C ALA A 574 -21.16 28.84 -26.74
N LEU A 575 -20.73 30.11 -26.81
CA LEU A 575 -19.63 30.54 -27.67
C LEU A 575 -18.30 29.92 -27.23
N SER A 576 -18.03 29.88 -25.93
CA SER A 576 -16.79 29.28 -25.38
C SER A 576 -16.71 27.79 -25.72
N TYR A 577 -17.79 27.04 -25.53
CA TYR A 577 -17.87 25.63 -25.90
C TYR A 577 -17.67 25.42 -27.40
N LYS A 578 -18.39 26.17 -28.24
CA LYS A 578 -18.23 26.09 -29.70
C LYS A 578 -16.79 26.39 -30.10
N TRP A 579 -16.17 27.40 -29.49
CA TRP A 579 -14.79 27.80 -29.79
C TRP A 579 -13.79 26.67 -29.48
N VAL A 580 -13.89 26.04 -28.31
CA VAL A 580 -12.99 24.94 -27.91
C VAL A 580 -13.23 23.69 -28.76
N MET A 581 -14.50 23.25 -28.90
CA MET A 581 -14.85 22.05 -29.68
C MET A 581 -14.51 22.18 -31.17
N GLY A 582 -14.43 23.39 -31.71
CA GLY A 582 -14.02 23.61 -33.10
C GLY A 582 -12.51 23.44 -33.34
N ILE A 583 -11.68 23.53 -32.29
CA ILE A 583 -10.22 23.60 -32.42
C ILE A 583 -9.53 22.40 -31.79
N GLU A 584 -9.99 21.91 -30.64
CA GLU A 584 -9.34 20.80 -29.95
C GLU A 584 -9.19 19.54 -30.81
N PRO A 585 -10.19 19.12 -31.62
CA PRO A 585 -10.02 17.98 -32.53
C PRO A 585 -8.88 18.12 -33.54
N ILE A 586 -8.50 19.35 -33.87
CA ILE A 586 -7.41 19.65 -34.81
C ILE A 586 -6.05 19.64 -34.08
N ILE A 587 -6.01 20.18 -32.85
CA ILE A 587 -4.77 20.35 -32.08
C ILE A 587 -4.38 19.08 -31.33
N TYR A 588 -5.35 18.39 -30.73
CA TYR A 588 -5.14 17.21 -29.89
C TYR A 588 -4.29 16.13 -30.56
N PRO A 589 -4.53 15.69 -31.82
CA PRO A 589 -3.71 14.66 -32.45
C PRO A 589 -2.23 15.05 -32.58
N ILE A 590 -1.95 16.33 -32.80
CA ILE A 590 -0.58 16.87 -32.88
C ILE A 590 0.06 16.83 -31.49
N GLY A 591 -0.67 17.27 -30.46
CA GLY A 591 -0.22 17.23 -29.07
C GLY A 591 0.07 15.81 -28.58
N SER A 592 -0.83 14.86 -28.85
CA SER A 592 -0.69 13.46 -28.48
C SER A 592 0.56 12.83 -29.09
N ALA A 593 0.81 13.07 -30.38
CA ALA A 593 2.02 12.58 -31.05
C ALA A 593 3.31 13.12 -30.41
N ILE A 594 3.31 14.37 -29.93
CA ILE A 594 4.48 14.95 -29.23
C ILE A 594 4.69 14.28 -27.87
N LEU A 595 3.63 14.02 -27.12
CA LEU A 595 3.72 13.34 -25.83
C LEU A 595 4.22 11.89 -25.98
N GLU A 596 3.78 11.19 -27.01
CA GLU A 596 4.26 9.84 -27.36
C GLU A 596 5.76 9.83 -27.66
N ILE A 597 6.23 10.75 -28.53
CA ILE A 597 7.66 10.86 -28.87
C ILE A 597 8.52 11.15 -27.62
N GLY A 598 7.99 11.92 -26.67
CA GLY A 598 8.67 12.25 -25.43
C GLY A 598 8.62 11.17 -24.35
N ASN A 599 7.88 10.07 -24.55
CA ASN A 599 7.51 9.12 -23.48
C ASN A 599 6.93 9.83 -22.24
N MET A 600 6.14 10.88 -22.46
CA MET A 600 5.52 11.70 -21.42
C MET A 600 4.04 11.38 -21.21
N ASN A 601 3.51 10.35 -21.89
CA ASN A 601 2.17 9.80 -21.66
C ASN A 601 2.11 9.04 -20.33
N ASN A 602 2.13 9.77 -19.21
CA ASN A 602 2.08 9.23 -17.85
C ASN A 602 0.64 9.12 -17.29
N ILE A 603 -0.37 8.96 -18.14
CA ILE A 603 -1.75 8.76 -17.68
C ILE A 603 -2.04 7.27 -17.74
N ASP A 604 -1.54 6.55 -16.73
CA ASP A 604 -1.90 5.15 -16.45
C ASP A 604 -3.43 5.10 -16.22
N HIS A 605 -4.14 4.38 -17.10
CA HIS A 605 -5.58 4.32 -17.06
C HIS A 605 -6.05 2.88 -16.86
N PRO A 606 -6.90 2.61 -15.86
CA PRO A 606 -7.35 1.25 -15.56
C PRO A 606 -8.38 0.68 -16.57
N LEU A 607 -8.75 1.41 -17.63
CA LEU A 607 -9.47 0.86 -18.80
C LEU A 607 -8.60 0.81 -20.08
N TYR A 608 -7.32 1.17 -20.02
CA TYR A 608 -6.40 1.09 -21.17
C TYR A 608 -5.32 0.02 -21.00
N ASP A 609 -5.57 -0.98 -20.14
CA ASP A 609 -4.86 -2.26 -20.14
C ASP A 609 -5.66 -3.34 -20.87
#